data_AF-A0A559J3T4-F1
#
_entry.id   AF-A0A559J3T4-F1
#
_cell.length_a   1.000
_cell.length_b   1.000
_cell.length_c   1.000
_cell.angle_alpha   90.00
_cell.angle_beta   90.00
_cell.angle_gamma   90.00
#
_symmetry.space_group_name_H-M   'P 1'
#
loop_
_entity.id
_entity.type
_entity.pdbx_description
1 polymer ?
#
loop_
_entity_poly.entity_id
_entity_poly.type
_entity_poly.pdbx_seq_one_letter_code
_entity_poly.pdbx_strand_id
1 'polypeptide(L)' 'MLEQEICLLRKQMEQMFQEEQSFTAHNVIEISSMLDIKINEYMKSNIYKTYP' A
#
# COMPACT_ATOMS: atom_id res chain seq x y z
N MET A 1 4.40 -0.01 -13.07
CA MET A 1 5.37 0.75 -12.25
C MET A 1 4.98 0.61 -10.78
N LEU A 2 5.92 0.73 -9.83
CA LEU A 2 5.66 0.65 -8.38
C LEU A 2 4.49 1.57 -7.93
N GLU A 3 4.41 2.78 -8.50
CA GLU A 3 3.31 3.73 -8.23
C GLU A 3 1.92 3.20 -8.59
N GLN A 4 1.80 2.45 -9.70
CA GLN A 4 0.53 1.84 -10.10
C GLN A 4 0.10 0.74 -9.14
N GLU A 5 1.06 -0.06 -8.65
CA GLU A 5 0.75 -1.10 -7.66
C GLU A 5 0.32 -0.49 -6.31
N ILE A 6 0.96 0.59 -5.88
CA ILE A 6 0.54 1.34 -4.69
C ILE A 6 -0.87 1.91 -4.88
N CYS A 7 -1.18 2.45 -6.05
CA CYS A 7 -2.51 3.00 -6.34
C CYS A 7 -3.61 1.92 -6.34
N LEU A 8 -3.32 0.74 -6.89
CA LEU A 8 -4.23 -0.40 -6.87
C LEU A 8 -4.46 -0.92 -5.45
N LEU A 9 -3.40 -1.11 -4.67
CA LEU A 9 -3.49 -1.56 -3.28
C LEU A 9 -4.26 -0.57 -2.40
N ARG A 10 -4.13 0.75 -2.63
CA ARG A 10 -4.94 1.77 -1.93
C ARG A 10 -6.42 1.61 -2.22
N LYS A 11 -6.80 1.48 -3.49
CA LYS A 11 -8.21 1.29 -3.88
C LYS A 11 -8.80 0.02 -3.28
N GLN A 12 -8.02 -1.06 -3.25
CA GLN A 12 -8.46 -2.32 -2.65
C GLN A 12 -8.60 -2.20 -1.12
N MET A 13 -7.71 -1.49 -0.44
CA MET A 13 -7.83 -1.23 0.99
C MET A 13 -9.06 -0.38 1.32
N GLU A 14 -9.32 0.67 0.53
CA GLU A 14 -10.53 1.50 0.68
C GLU A 14 -11.80 0.68 0.46
N GLN A 15 -11.82 -0.20 -0.55
CA GLN A 15 -12.94 -1.10 -0.79
C GLN A 15 -13.16 -2.07 0.36
N MET A 16 -12.11 -2.75 0.84
CA MET A 16 -12.20 -3.66 2.00
C MET A 16 -12.66 -2.93 3.26
N PHE A 17 -12.19 -1.70 3.48
CA PHE A 17 -12.67 -0.88 4.59
C PHE A 17 -14.16 -0.56 4.46
N GLN A 18 -14.66 -0.28 3.26
CA GLN A 18 -16.09 -0.05 3.03
C GLN A 18 -16.93 -1.31 3.28
N GLU A 19 -16.41 -2.49 2.94
CA GLU A 19 -17.09 -3.77 3.16
C GLU A 19 -17.09 -4.17 4.65
N GLU A 20 -15.94 -4.08 5.32
CA GLU A 20 -15.78 -4.51 6.72
C GLU A 20 -16.23 -3.43 7.73
N GLN A 21 -16.36 -2.17 7.29
CA GLN A 21 -16.62 -0.98 8.12
C GLN A 21 -15.69 -0.84 9.34
N SER A 22 -14.50 -1.44 9.27
CA SER A 22 -13.57 -1.53 10.39
C SER A 22 -12.14 -1.44 9.92
N PHE A 23 -11.38 -0.50 10.50
CA PHE A 23 -9.94 -0.39 10.25
C PHE A 23 -9.12 -1.45 10.98
N THR A 24 -9.72 -2.18 11.93
CA THR A 24 -9.05 -3.24 12.70
C THR A 24 -9.42 -4.64 12.22
N ALA A 25 -10.23 -4.74 11.16
CA ALA A 25 -10.51 -6.01 10.51
C ALA A 25 -9.20 -6.63 9.99
N HIS A 26 -9.06 -7.94 10.16
CA HIS A 26 -7.85 -8.66 9.78
C HIS A 26 -7.48 -8.43 8.30
N ASN A 27 -8.49 -8.44 7.43
CA ASN A 27 -8.33 -8.22 6.00
C ASN A 27 -7.84 -6.79 5.68
N VAL A 28 -8.34 -5.78 6.39
CA VAL A 28 -7.92 -4.38 6.23
C VAL A 28 -6.48 -4.17 6.74
N ILE A 29 -6.11 -4.82 7.85
CA ILE A 29 -4.74 -4.79 8.39
C ILE A 29 -3.76 -5.48 7.44
N GLU A 30 -4.13 -6.61 6.85
CA GLU A 30 -3.28 -7.37 5.93
C GLU A 30 -2.98 -6.53 4.67
N ILE A 31 -4.02 -5.95 4.04
CA ILE A 31 -3.81 -5.12 2.86
C ILE A 31 -3.09 -3.80 3.17
N SER A 32 -3.32 -3.19 4.35
CA SER A 32 -2.53 -2.05 4.81
C SER A 32 -1.04 -2.41 4.91
N SER A 33 -0.73 -3.56 5.50
CA SER A 33 0.65 -4.04 5.63
C SER A 33 1.31 -4.27 4.28
N MET A 34 0.57 -4.85 3.31
CA MET A 34 1.05 -5.02 1.94
C MET A 34 1.31 -3.67 1.24
N LEU A 35 0.45 -2.69 1.47
CA LEU A 35 0.60 -1.34 0.92
C LEU A 35 1.87 -0.67 1.48
N ASP A 36 2.11 -0.76 2.78
CA ASP A 36 3.30 -0.23 3.45
C ASP A 36 4.59 -0.81 2.87
N ILE A 37 4.65 -2.12 2.63
CA ILE A 37 5.81 -2.77 1.99
C ILE A 37 6.06 -2.15 0.62
N LYS A 38 5.02 -1.98 -0.20
CA LYS A 38 5.15 -1.44 -1.55
C LYS A 38 5.57 0.03 -1.56
N ILE A 39 5.08 0.84 -0.62
CA ILE A 39 5.51 2.22 -0.41
C ILE A 39 6.99 2.27 -0.01
N ASN A 40 7.42 1.40 0.91
CA ASN A 40 8.81 1.32 1.33
C ASN A 40 9.75 0.94 0.17
N GLU A 41 9.35 0.01 -0.69
CA GLU A 41 10.09 -0.37 -1.89
C GLU A 41 10.17 0.79 -2.91
N TYR A 42 9.06 1.50 -3.12
CA TYR A 42 9.03 2.68 -3.97
C TYR A 42 9.95 3.78 -3.43
N MET A 43 9.84 4.09 -2.15
CA MET A 43 10.68 5.09 -1.48
C MET A 43 12.16 4.73 -1.58
N LYS A 44 12.54 3.47 -1.30
CA LYS A 44 13.92 2.99 -1.48
C LYS A 44 14.39 3.18 -2.92
N SER A 45 13.61 2.70 -3.90
CA SER A 45 13.95 2.83 -5.31
C SER A 45 14.14 4.28 -5.75
N ASN A 46 13.33 5.21 -5.20
CA ASN A 46 13.45 6.63 -5.47
C ASN A 46 14.64 7.28 -4.73
N ILE A 47 14.93 6.86 -3.50
CA ILE A 47 16.11 7.32 -2.73
C ILE A 47 17.40 6.92 -3.45
N TYR A 48 17.51 5.68 -3.94
CA TYR A 48 18.67 5.22 -4.74
C TYR A 48 18.75 5.89 -6.13
N LYS A 49 17.68 6.52 -6.62
CA LYS A 49 17.71 7.40 -7.80
C LYS A 49 18.17 8.82 -7.48
N THR A 50 18.07 9.26 -6.23
CA THR A 50 18.35 10.64 -5.81
C THR A 50 19.81 10.81 -5.34
N TYR A 51 20.51 9.71 -5.05
CA TYR A 51 21.97 9.69 -4.84
C TYR A 51 22.64 8.77 -5.88
N PRO A 52 23.30 9.33 -6.92
CA PRO A 52 24.13 8.57 -7.86
C PRO A 52 25.43 8.07 -7.22
#